data_AF-A0A957D3T8-F1
#
_entry.id   AF-A0A957D3T8-F1
#
_cell.length_a   1.000
_cell.length_b   1.000
_cell.length_c   1.000
_cell.angle_alpha   90.00
_cell.angle_beta   90.00
_cell.angle_gamma   90.00
#
_symmetry.space_group_name_H-M   'P 1'
#
loop_
_entity.id
_entity.type
_entity.pdbx_description
1 polymer ?
#
loop_
_entity_poly.entity_id
_entity_poly.type
_entity_poly.pdbx_seq_one_letter_code
_entity_poly.pdbx_strand_id
1 'polypeptide(L)'
;MSEPFLAEIRMVGFNFAPRGWAFCDGQILPINQNQSLYSLLGTTYGGDGRTSFALPDLRGRVPIHVGSSDGVHHSLGQKSGEETHTLAANEMPQHTH
;
A
#
# COMPACT_ATOMS: atom_id res chain seq x y z
N MET A 1 -12.84 19.48 -11.31
CA MET A 1 -12.01 18.48 -10.60
C MET A 1 -11.66 17.40 -11.61
N SER A 2 -10.41 16.94 -11.67
CA SER A 2 -10.05 15.87 -12.62
C SER A 2 -10.70 14.56 -12.22
N GLU A 3 -11.14 13.80 -13.22
CA GLU A 3 -11.61 12.42 -13.03
C GLU A 3 -10.48 11.59 -12.38
N PRO A 4 -10.74 10.83 -11.30
CA PRO A 4 -9.73 9.97 -10.71
C PRO A 4 -9.35 8.82 -11.65
N PHE A 5 -8.11 8.35 -11.55
CA PHE A 5 -7.67 7.18 -12.32
C PHE A 5 -8.05 5.88 -11.61
N LEU A 6 -8.27 4.82 -12.39
CA LEU A 6 -8.44 3.48 -11.82
C LEU A 6 -7.13 3.05 -11.14
N ALA A 7 -7.26 2.39 -9.97
CA ALA A 7 -6.15 2.02 -9.08
C ALA A 7 -5.41 3.22 -8.43
N GLU A 8 -5.97 4.42 -8.49
CA GLU A 8 -5.44 5.55 -7.72
C GLU A 8 -5.59 5.29 -6.20
N ILE A 9 -4.53 5.57 -5.45
CA ILE A 9 -4.54 5.54 -3.98
C ILE A 9 -4.59 6.97 -3.48
N ARG A 10 -5.54 7.27 -2.59
CA ARG A 10 -5.72 8.61 -2.02
C ARG A 10 -5.95 8.53 -0.52
N MET A 11 -5.22 9.36 0.23
CA MET A 11 -5.49 9.60 1.63
C MET A 11 -6.69 10.54 1.77
N VAL A 12 -7.63 10.18 2.61
CA VAL A 12 -8.89 10.90 2.81
C VAL A 12 -9.17 11.07 4.30
N GLY A 13 -9.87 12.13 4.67
CA GLY A 13 -10.22 12.42 6.07
C GLY A 13 -11.51 11.77 6.57
N PHE A 14 -12.25 11.05 5.71
CA PHE A 14 -13.50 10.38 6.05
C PHE A 14 -13.31 8.87 6.21
N ASN A 15 -14.18 8.23 7.00
CA ASN A 15 -14.08 6.82 7.38
C ASN A 15 -15.03 5.88 6.59
N PHE A 16 -15.29 6.19 5.32
CA PHE A 16 -16.09 5.34 4.43
C PHE A 16 -15.48 5.34 3.03
N ALA A 17 -15.61 4.25 2.29
CA ALA A 17 -15.24 4.22 0.88
C ALA A 17 -16.41 4.75 0.02
N PRO A 18 -16.25 5.87 -0.71
CA PRO A 18 -17.27 6.34 -1.63
C PRO A 18 -17.52 5.32 -2.75
N ARG A 19 -18.61 5.48 -3.50
CA ARG A 19 -18.89 4.61 -4.65
C ARG A 19 -17.73 4.64 -5.65
N GLY A 20 -17.28 3.46 -6.05
CA GLY A 20 -16.13 3.30 -6.97
C GLY A 20 -14.77 3.28 -6.26
N TRP A 21 -14.74 3.43 -4.93
CA TRP A 21 -13.54 3.32 -4.12
C TRP A 21 -13.63 2.13 -3.18
N ALA A 22 -12.48 1.69 -2.70
CA ALA A 22 -12.35 0.61 -1.74
C ALA A 22 -11.23 0.96 -0.75
N PHE A 23 -11.34 0.50 0.49
CA PHE A 23 -10.27 0.66 1.46
C PHE A 23 -9.04 -0.17 1.08
N CYS A 24 -7.86 0.38 1.37
CA CYS A 24 -6.58 -0.33 1.27
C CYS A 24 -6.34 -1.17 2.54
N ASP A 25 -7.23 -2.13 2.80
CA ASP A 25 -7.21 -3.00 3.99
C ASP A 25 -6.79 -4.45 3.69
N GLY A 26 -6.22 -4.72 2.52
CA GLY A 26 -5.81 -6.07 2.12
C GLY A 26 -6.97 -7.00 1.72
N GLN A 27 -8.14 -6.45 1.42
CA GLN A 27 -9.33 -7.23 1.07
C GLN A 27 -9.12 -8.07 -0.21
N ILE A 28 -9.68 -9.27 -0.22
CA ILE A 28 -9.70 -10.16 -1.38
C ILE A 28 -10.95 -9.88 -2.20
N LEU A 29 -10.76 -9.54 -3.48
CA LEU A 29 -11.83 -9.24 -4.41
C LEU A 29 -11.89 -10.27 -5.54
N PRO A 30 -13.10 -10.58 -6.04
CA PRO A 30 -13.24 -11.50 -7.14
C PRO A 30 -12.88 -10.83 -8.47
N ILE A 31 -12.05 -11.50 -9.28
CA ILE A 31 -11.54 -10.98 -10.57
C ILE A 31 -12.68 -10.76 -11.56
N ASN A 32 -13.68 -11.64 -11.59
CA ASN A 32 -14.80 -11.57 -12.54
C ASN A 32 -15.60 -10.27 -12.44
N GLN A 33 -15.64 -9.62 -11.28
CA GLN A 33 -16.35 -8.35 -11.05
C GLN A 33 -15.43 -7.13 -11.15
N ASN A 34 -14.11 -7.32 -11.15
CA ASN A 34 -13.11 -6.24 -11.04
C ASN A 34 -11.97 -6.43 -12.06
N GLN A 35 -12.30 -6.87 -13.27
CA GLN A 35 -11.30 -7.25 -14.29
C GLN A 35 -10.33 -6.12 -14.64
N SER A 36 -10.82 -4.88 -14.73
CA SER A 36 -10.00 -3.70 -15.04
C SER A 36 -9.06 -3.32 -13.90
N LEU A 37 -9.48 -3.51 -12.65
CA LEU A 37 -8.61 -3.27 -11.50
C LEU A 37 -7.56 -4.39 -11.37
N TYR A 38 -7.97 -5.64 -11.61
CA TYR A 38 -7.06 -6.79 -11.64
C TYR A 38 -6.00 -6.66 -12.74
N SER A 39 -6.34 -6.14 -13.93
CA SER A 39 -5.34 -5.94 -14.99
C SER A 39 -4.25 -4.94 -14.63
N LEU A 40 -4.50 -4.07 -13.65
CA LEU A 40 -3.52 -3.09 -13.15
C LEU A 40 -2.73 -3.62 -11.96
N LEU A 41 -3.40 -4.24 -10.98
CA LEU A 41 -2.78 -4.69 -9.72
C LEU A 41 -2.22 -6.11 -9.77
N GLY A 42 -2.74 -6.95 -10.67
CA GLY A 42 -2.44 -8.38 -10.73
C GLY A 42 -2.63 -9.05 -9.38
N THR A 43 -1.67 -9.89 -9.01
CA THR A 43 -1.60 -10.57 -7.69
C THR A 43 -0.56 -9.96 -6.76
N THR A 44 -0.07 -8.75 -7.05
CA THR A 44 1.03 -8.10 -6.31
C THR A 44 0.77 -8.04 -4.80
N TYR A 45 -0.49 -7.86 -4.39
CA TYR A 45 -0.86 -7.78 -2.98
C TYR A 45 -1.46 -9.07 -2.41
N GLY A 46 -1.58 -10.13 -3.21
CA GLY A 46 -2.16 -11.42 -2.84
C GLY A 46 -3.32 -11.89 -3.74
N GLY A 47 -4.00 -12.94 -3.28
CA GLY A 47 -5.03 -13.67 -4.04
C GLY A 47 -4.48 -14.84 -4.84
N ASP A 48 -5.37 -15.59 -5.50
CA ASP A 48 -5.02 -16.80 -6.26
C ASP A 48 -4.67 -16.53 -7.73
N GLY A 49 -4.93 -15.32 -8.24
CA GLY A 49 -4.69 -14.93 -9.64
C GLY A 49 -5.57 -15.63 -10.66
N ARG A 50 -6.57 -16.41 -10.22
CA ARG A 50 -7.49 -17.16 -11.08
C ARG A 50 -8.92 -16.70 -10.87
N THR A 51 -9.34 -16.62 -9.62
CA THR A 51 -10.67 -16.19 -9.21
C THR A 51 -10.65 -14.91 -8.40
N SER A 52 -9.51 -14.60 -7.76
CA SER A 52 -9.36 -13.55 -6.79
C SER A 52 -8.00 -12.85 -6.84
N PHE A 53 -7.99 -11.61 -6.39
CA PHE A 53 -6.81 -10.79 -6.18
C PHE A 53 -7.00 -9.95 -4.91
N ALA A 54 -5.91 -9.42 -4.37
CA ALA A 54 -5.96 -8.57 -3.17
C ALA A 54 -5.73 -7.10 -3.50
N LEU A 55 -6.34 -6.23 -2.69
CA LEU A 55 -5.96 -4.82 -2.61
C LEU A 55 -4.73 -4.62 -1.71
N PRO A 56 -4.05 -3.46 -1.79
CA PRO A 56 -3.02 -3.10 -0.82
C PRO A 56 -3.55 -3.11 0.62
N ASP A 57 -2.66 -3.37 1.58
CA ASP A 57 -2.93 -3.24 3.01
C ASP A 57 -2.03 -2.12 3.58
N LEU A 58 -2.62 -0.95 3.79
CA LEU A 58 -1.96 0.27 4.27
C LEU A 58 -2.30 0.60 5.72
N ARG A 59 -2.97 -0.30 6.45
CA ARG A 59 -3.22 -0.10 7.88
C ARG A 59 -1.89 -0.07 8.64
N GLY A 60 -1.65 0.99 9.41
CA GLY A 60 -0.39 1.21 10.12
C GLY A 60 0.81 1.49 9.21
N ARG A 61 0.60 1.83 7.93
CA ARG A 61 1.67 1.98 6.92
C ARG A 61 1.47 3.21 6.05
N VAL A 62 2.57 3.78 5.60
CA VAL A 62 2.60 4.88 4.63
C VAL A 62 3.20 4.35 3.31
N PRO A 63 2.56 4.57 2.15
CA PRO A 63 3.13 4.18 0.87
C PRO A 63 4.38 5.00 0.55
N ILE A 64 5.42 4.34 0.05
CA ILE A 64 6.67 4.94 -0.42
C ILE A 64 6.91 4.62 -1.89
N HIS A 65 7.79 5.38 -2.54
CA HIS A 65 8.13 5.14 -3.94
C HIS A 65 8.86 3.80 -4.11
N VAL A 66 8.60 3.13 -5.24
CA VAL A 66 9.33 1.91 -5.63
C VAL A 66 10.72 2.24 -6.16
N GLY A 67 11.65 1.31 -6.04
CA GLY A 67 13.01 1.47 -6.55
C GLY A 67 14.05 1.52 -5.44
N SER A 68 15.25 1.97 -5.79
CA SER A 68 16.39 1.99 -4.86
C SER A 68 16.59 3.39 -4.29
N SER A 69 16.59 3.49 -2.96
CA SER A 69 16.93 4.70 -2.22
C SER A 69 17.92 4.34 -1.11
N ASP A 70 19.01 5.08 -1.02
CA ASP A 70 20.03 4.92 0.05
C ASP A 70 20.54 3.48 0.23
N GLY A 71 20.75 2.76 -0.88
CA GLY A 71 21.23 1.37 -0.87
C GLY A 71 20.18 0.31 -0.55
N VAL A 72 18.95 0.70 -0.20
CA VAL A 72 17.82 -0.21 0.01
C VAL A 72 16.94 -0.25 -1.24
N HIS A 73 16.60 -1.44 -1.70
CA HIS A 73 15.70 -1.65 -2.84
C HIS A 73 14.28 -2.00 -2.37
N HIS A 74 13.30 -1.22 -2.80
CA HIS A 74 11.87 -1.43 -2.53
C HIS A 74 11.16 -1.93 -3.78
N SER A 75 10.77 -3.20 -3.77
CA SER A 75 9.90 -3.77 -4.80
C SER A 75 8.44 -3.40 -4.56
N LEU A 76 7.64 -3.30 -5.62
CA LEU A 76 6.21 -3.03 -5.50
C LEU A 76 5.52 -4.13 -4.68
N GLY A 77 4.66 -3.74 -3.72
CA GLY A 77 3.96 -4.67 -2.83
C GLY A 77 4.79 -5.19 -1.65
N GLN A 78 6.09 -4.87 -1.59
CA GLN A 78 6.94 -5.22 -0.44
C GLN A 78 6.45 -4.51 0.82
N LYS A 79 6.32 -5.27 1.92
CA LYS A 79 6.05 -4.74 3.25
C LYS A 79 7.37 -4.53 3.98
N SER A 80 7.65 -3.30 4.40
CA SER A 80 8.84 -2.92 5.17
C SER A 80 8.48 -1.94 6.29
N GLY A 81 9.46 -1.60 7.13
CA GLY A 81 9.30 -0.69 8.27
C GLY A 81 8.65 -1.34 9.49
N GLU A 82 8.68 -0.61 10.60
CA GLU A 82 8.14 -1.01 11.90
C GLU A 82 7.13 0.05 12.35
N GLU A 83 5.90 -0.36 12.68
CA GLU A 83 4.86 0.55 13.20
C GLU A 83 5.19 1.02 14.63
N THR A 84 5.84 0.15 15.41
CA THR A 84 6.33 0.45 16.76
C THR A 84 7.81 0.12 16.82
N HIS A 85 8.64 1.11 17.07
CA HIS A 85 10.10 0.97 17.14
C HIS A 85 10.61 1.70 18.40
N THR A 86 11.39 1.00 19.21
CA THR A 86 12.04 1.61 20.40
C THR A 86 13.44 2.06 19.99
N LEU A 87 13.70 3.37 20.06
CA LEU A 87 14.99 3.94 19.68
C LEU A 87 16.13 3.38 20.55
N ALA A 88 17.15 2.85 19.90
CA ALA A 88 18.41 2.46 20.50
C ALA A 88 19.38 3.66 20.57
N ALA A 89 20.36 3.60 21.48
CA ALA A 89 21.28 4.70 21.72
C ALA A 89 22.13 5.08 20.48
N ASN A 90 22.37 4.13 19.59
CA ASN A 90 23.08 4.33 18.32
C ASN A 90 22.22 4.96 17.21
N GLU A 91 20.91 5.08 17.40
CA GLU A 91 19.98 5.74 16.46
C GLU A 91 19.71 7.19 16.85
N MET A 92 20.20 7.61 18.02
CA MET A 92 20.16 9.01 18.44
C MET A 92 21.38 9.77 17.91
N PRO A 93 21.19 11.01 17.39
CA PRO A 93 22.31 11.86 17.04
C PRO A 93 23.23 12.10 18.24
N GLN A 94 24.54 12.07 18.01
CA GLN A 94 25.51 12.50 19.01
C GLN A 94 25.26 13.98 19.32
N HIS A 95 25.07 14.31 20.60
CA HIS A 95 24.87 15.68 21.05
C HIS A 95 25.76 15.98 22.27
N THR A 96 26.14 17.24 22.40
CA THR A 96 26.89 17.78 23.56
C THR A 96 26.01 18.79 24.28
N HIS A 97 26.05 18.77 25.60
CA HIS A 97 25.33 19.73 26.45
C HIS A 97 26.22 20.93 26.76
#